data_AF-A0A2E9J6S2-F1
#
_entry.id   AF-A0A2E9J6S2-F1
#
_cell.length_a   1.000
_cell.length_b   1.000
_cell.length_c   1.000
_cell.angle_alpha   90.00
_cell.angle_beta   90.00
_cell.angle_gamma   90.00
#
_symmetry.space_group_name_H-M   'P 1'
#
loop_
_entity.id
_entity.type
_entity.pdbx_description
1 polymer ?
#
loop_
_entity_poly.entity_id
_entity_poly.type
_entity_poly.pdbx_seq_one_letter_code
_entity_poly.pdbx_strand_id
1 'polypeptide(L)'
;MERPEINWEHTESFTAGTMGPQGRRVFFLQASFGNQVLSLKVEKQQMAGLAGFLTSMLNDLPPTDEPELSNSTVAETKFIEPEEPDWVIGNFEVIYKQSEDQLILIAEELIRDEASEPAQARLSLSRLQVEHFIQTAQELISSGRPPCPYCGSPLEPDAAGWCPCSN
;
A
#
# COMPACT_ATOMS: atom_id res chain seq x y z
N MET A 1 11.26 14.92 19.96
CA MET A 1 11.25 15.07 18.50
C MET A 1 9.80 15.26 18.13
N GLU A 2 9.48 16.36 17.46
CA GLU A 2 8.14 16.60 16.94
C GLU A 2 7.85 15.51 15.90
N ARG A 3 6.74 14.79 16.06
CA ARG A 3 6.36 13.74 15.11
C ARG A 3 5.72 14.41 13.88
N PRO A 4 6.03 13.96 12.67
CA PRO A 4 5.54 14.61 11.47
C PRO A 4 4.02 14.43 11.31
N GLU A 5 3.32 15.55 11.12
CA GLU A 5 1.96 15.58 10.58
C GLU A 5 2.06 15.95 9.10
N ILE A 6 1.76 15.01 8.22
CA ILE A 6 1.77 15.20 6.77
C ILE A 6 0.33 15.40 6.32
N ASN A 7 0.03 16.58 5.76
CA ASN A 7 -1.26 16.86 5.14
C ASN A 7 -1.05 17.35 3.71
N TRP A 8 -1.32 16.46 2.74
CA TRP A 8 -1.21 16.77 1.33
C TRP A 8 -2.60 16.89 0.71
N GLU A 9 -2.94 18.11 0.30
CA GLU A 9 -4.18 18.40 -0.44
C GLU A 9 -4.24 17.67 -1.80
N HIS A 10 -3.08 17.30 -2.34
CA HIS A 10 -2.95 16.49 -3.55
C HIS A 10 -1.75 15.54 -3.43
N THR A 11 -1.90 14.31 -3.88
CA THR A 11 -0.81 13.33 -4.00
C THR A 11 -0.46 13.15 -5.47
N GLU A 12 0.82 13.24 -5.83
CA GLU A 12 1.25 13.06 -7.23
C GLU A 12 1.40 11.58 -7.58
N SER A 13 1.90 10.77 -6.65
CA SER A 13 2.10 9.35 -6.85
C SER A 13 1.77 8.55 -5.61
N PHE A 14 1.17 7.37 -5.79
CA PHE A 14 0.76 6.48 -4.72
C PHE A 14 0.92 5.03 -5.16
N THR A 15 1.73 4.25 -4.45
CA THR A 15 2.07 2.88 -4.87
C THR A 15 2.43 1.98 -3.69
N ALA A 16 2.35 0.67 -3.94
CA ALA A 16 2.83 -0.35 -3.04
C ALA A 16 4.22 -0.83 -3.49
N GLY A 17 5.07 -1.21 -2.55
CA GLY A 17 6.40 -1.73 -2.83
C GLY A 17 6.83 -2.81 -1.86
N THR A 18 7.86 -3.57 -2.24
CA THR A 18 8.49 -4.53 -1.33
C THR A 18 10.00 -4.52 -1.47
N MET A 19 10.71 -4.74 -0.36
CA MET A 19 12.15 -4.95 -0.33
C MET A 19 12.49 -6.34 0.20
N GLY A 20 13.59 -6.91 -0.28
CA GLY A 20 14.12 -8.21 0.17
C GLY A 20 13.59 -9.44 -0.59
N PRO A 21 14.12 -10.64 -0.27
CA PRO A 21 13.80 -11.86 -1.01
C PRO A 21 12.38 -12.35 -0.74
N GLN A 22 11.81 -13.10 -1.68
CA GLN A 22 10.49 -13.73 -1.53
C GLN A 22 10.44 -14.57 -0.22
N GLY A 23 9.39 -14.36 0.58
CA GLY A 23 9.25 -14.99 1.90
C GLY A 23 9.83 -14.20 3.07
N ARG A 24 10.71 -13.22 2.83
CA ARG A 24 11.20 -12.25 3.84
C ARG A 24 11.01 -10.80 3.37
N ARG A 25 10.00 -10.56 2.53
CA ARG A 25 9.68 -9.24 1.99
C ARG A 25 9.18 -8.32 3.09
N VAL A 26 9.71 -7.11 3.12
CA VAL A 26 9.14 -5.99 3.87
C VAL A 26 8.27 -5.20 2.91
N PHE A 27 7.03 -4.92 3.31
CA PHE A 27 6.07 -4.18 2.49
C PHE A 27 6.10 -2.70 2.85
N PHE A 28 5.94 -1.88 1.83
CA PHE A 28 5.90 -0.43 1.94
C PHE A 28 4.70 0.12 1.17
N LEU A 29 4.14 1.18 1.72
CA LEU A 29 3.23 2.09 1.03
C LEU A 29 4.02 3.38 0.80
N GLN A 30 4.06 3.83 -0.45
CA GLN A 30 4.82 5.02 -0.83
C GLN A 30 3.92 6.04 -1.50
N ALA A 31 4.07 7.29 -1.09
CA ALA A 31 3.38 8.43 -1.68
C ALA A 31 4.37 9.57 -1.96
N SER A 32 4.13 10.39 -2.98
CA SER A 32 4.96 11.56 -3.25
C SER A 32 4.17 12.83 -3.54
N PHE A 33 4.78 13.96 -3.20
CA PHE A 33 4.29 15.30 -3.54
C PHE A 33 5.47 16.26 -3.72
N GLY A 34 5.67 16.75 -4.95
CA GLY A 34 6.80 17.60 -5.30
C GLY A 34 8.13 16.88 -5.09
N ASN A 35 8.95 17.39 -4.16
CA ASN A 35 10.24 16.77 -3.80
C ASN A 35 10.16 15.86 -2.57
N GLN A 36 8.98 15.65 -1.99
CA GLN A 36 8.80 14.81 -0.81
C GLN A 36 8.34 13.41 -1.22
N VAL A 37 8.97 12.39 -0.64
CA VAL A 37 8.58 10.98 -0.78
C VAL A 37 8.36 10.44 0.62
N LEU A 38 7.15 9.98 0.89
CA LEU A 38 6.75 9.34 2.13
C LEU A 38 6.80 7.82 1.94
N SER A 39 7.61 7.13 2.73
CA SER A 39 7.81 5.68 2.67
C SER A 39 7.43 5.02 3.99
N LEU A 40 6.23 4.46 4.04
CA LEU A 40 5.65 3.87 5.24
C LEU A 40 5.79 2.36 5.23
N LYS A 41 6.34 1.78 6.29
CA LYS A 41 6.38 0.33 6.47
C LYS A 41 5.00 -0.17 6.89
N VAL A 42 4.51 -1.20 6.22
CA VAL A 42 3.18 -1.77 6.47
C VAL A 42 3.27 -3.29 6.57
N GLU A 43 2.43 -3.91 7.40
CA GLU A 43 2.36 -5.36 7.44
C GLU A 43 1.66 -5.93 6.20
N LYS A 44 2.03 -7.15 5.80
CA LYS A 44 1.42 -7.81 4.64
C LYS A 44 -0.11 -7.89 4.77
N GLN A 45 -0.61 -8.22 5.97
CA GLN A 45 -2.06 -8.35 6.21
C GLN A 45 -2.77 -7.00 6.15
N GLN A 46 -2.15 -5.94 6.68
CA GLN A 46 -2.68 -4.57 6.59
C GLN A 46 -2.73 -4.09 5.12
N MET A 47 -1.67 -4.33 4.33
CA MET A 47 -1.65 -4.03 2.90
C MET A 47 -2.78 -4.77 2.15
N ALA A 48 -2.96 -6.06 2.43
CA ALA A 48 -4.02 -6.86 1.82
C ALA A 48 -5.41 -6.38 2.21
N GLY A 49 -5.61 -6.05 3.49
CA GLY A 49 -6.86 -5.50 4.00
C GLY A 49 -7.20 -4.16 3.35
N LEU A 50 -6.22 -3.25 3.24
CA LEU A 50 -6.39 -1.95 2.61
C LEU A 50 -6.75 -2.09 1.13
N ALA A 51 -6.02 -2.92 0.37
CA ALA A 51 -6.33 -3.15 -1.05
C ALA A 51 -7.72 -3.75 -1.25
N GLY A 52 -8.13 -4.72 -0.43
CA GLY A 52 -9.48 -5.30 -0.48
C GLY A 52 -10.56 -4.29 -0.14
N PHE A 53 -10.37 -3.50 0.92
CA PHE A 53 -11.29 -2.44 1.33
C PHE A 53 -11.47 -1.38 0.24
N LEU A 54 -10.37 -0.88 -0.33
CA LEU A 54 -10.41 0.12 -1.41
C LEU A 54 -11.08 -0.44 -2.67
N THR A 55 -10.86 -1.73 -2.97
CA THR A 55 -11.56 -2.41 -4.09
C THR A 55 -13.07 -2.39 -3.89
N SER A 56 -13.56 -2.78 -2.70
CA SER A 56 -14.98 -2.74 -2.38
C SER A 56 -15.54 -1.32 -2.42
N MET A 57 -14.81 -0.36 -1.83
CA MET A 57 -15.21 1.04 -1.83
C MET A 57 -15.38 1.59 -3.25
N LEU A 58 -14.39 1.41 -4.13
CA LEU A 58 -14.45 1.89 -5.52
C LEU A 58 -15.62 1.29 -6.31
N ASN A 59 -15.94 0.02 -6.10
CA ASN A 59 -17.07 -0.65 -6.75
C ASN A 59 -18.43 -0.11 -6.29
N ASP A 60 -18.51 0.41 -5.06
CA ASP A 60 -19.73 0.98 -4.48
C ASP A 60 -19.88 2.48 -4.78
N LEU A 61 -18.87 3.14 -5.35
CA LEU A 61 -18.93 4.56 -5.68
C LEU A 61 -19.88 4.83 -6.85
N PRO A 62 -20.57 6.00 -6.85
CA PRO A 62 -21.33 6.42 -8.02
C PRO A 62 -20.41 6.59 -9.25
N PRO A 63 -20.95 6.44 -10.47
CA PRO A 63 -20.20 6.73 -11.68
C PRO A 63 -19.72 8.19 -11.65
N THR A 64 -18.48 8.41 -12.09
CA THR A 64 -17.89 9.75 -12.20
C THR A 64 -18.62 10.53 -13.31
N ASP A 65 -18.96 11.79 -13.05
CA ASP A 65 -19.64 12.68 -14.01
C ASP A 65 -18.77 13.01 -15.24
N GLU A 66 -17.44 12.88 -15.12
CA GLU A 66 -16.45 13.12 -16.18
C GLU A 66 -15.55 11.89 -16.41
N PRO A 67 -16.03 10.83 -17.09
CA PRO A 67 -15.25 9.61 -17.34
C PRO A 67 -14.02 9.83 -18.24
N GLU A 68 -13.98 10.94 -18.97
CA GLU A 68 -12.92 11.30 -19.92
C GLU A 68 -11.66 11.91 -19.26
N LEU A 69 -11.68 12.17 -17.95
CA LEU A 69 -10.49 12.60 -17.18
C LEU A 69 -9.83 11.40 -16.45
N SER A 70 -10.63 10.37 -16.15
CA SER A 70 -10.19 9.13 -15.50
C SER A 70 -9.31 8.24 -16.38
N ASN A 71 -9.22 8.51 -17.68
CA ASN A 71 -8.36 7.81 -18.64
C ASN A 71 -6.99 8.49 -18.84
N SER A 72 -6.70 9.56 -18.09
CA SER A 72 -5.36 10.16 -18.04
C SER A 72 -4.39 9.11 -17.51
N THR A 73 -3.51 8.61 -18.36
CA THR A 73 -2.56 7.54 -18.01
C THR A 73 -1.79 7.95 -16.75
N VAL A 74 -1.97 7.23 -15.62
CA VAL A 74 -1.05 7.39 -14.49
C VAL A 74 0.31 7.01 -15.04
N ALA A 75 1.26 7.94 -15.02
CA ALA A 75 2.65 7.58 -15.28
C ALA A 75 3.00 6.41 -14.37
N GLU A 76 3.55 5.33 -14.92
CA GLU A 76 3.94 4.13 -14.16
C GLU A 76 4.62 4.55 -12.86
N THR A 77 3.89 4.43 -11.75
CA THR A 77 4.37 4.98 -10.48
C THR A 77 5.40 4.01 -9.94
N LYS A 78 6.67 4.37 -10.13
CA LYS A 78 7.79 3.53 -9.76
C LYS A 78 8.05 3.62 -8.26
N PHE A 79 7.99 2.48 -7.59
CA PHE A 79 8.46 2.36 -6.22
C PHE A 79 9.97 2.66 -6.13
N ILE A 80 10.34 3.56 -5.23
CA ILE A 80 11.71 3.92 -4.91
C ILE A 80 12.08 3.20 -3.62
N GLU A 81 13.15 2.42 -3.64
CA GLU A 81 13.63 1.67 -2.47
C GLU A 81 14.08 2.64 -1.36
N PRO A 82 13.39 2.68 -0.19
CA PRO A 82 13.79 3.55 0.91
C PRO A 82 14.97 2.96 1.70
N GLU A 83 15.86 3.82 2.19
CA GLU A 83 16.93 3.40 3.12
C GLU A 83 16.35 3.00 4.48
N GLU A 84 15.47 3.84 5.04
CA GLU A 84 14.71 3.60 6.26
C GLU A 84 13.24 4.03 6.07
N PRO A 85 12.28 3.38 6.74
CA PRO A 85 10.89 3.86 6.74
C PRO A 85 10.76 5.16 7.54
N ASP A 86 9.87 6.06 7.11
CA ASP A 86 9.48 7.22 7.91
C ASP A 86 8.81 6.78 9.21
N TRP A 87 7.89 5.80 9.12
CA TRP A 87 7.35 5.08 10.27
C TRP A 87 6.70 3.73 9.89
N VAL A 88 6.29 2.96 10.91
CA VAL A 88 5.51 1.73 10.76
C VAL A 88 4.03 2.04 10.96
N ILE A 89 3.18 1.62 10.04
CA ILE A 89 1.74 1.90 10.10
C ILE A 89 1.08 1.05 11.18
N GLY A 90 0.33 1.70 12.07
CA GLY A 90 -0.53 1.06 13.05
C GLY A 90 -1.96 0.92 12.55
N ASN A 91 -2.49 1.98 11.94
CA ASN A 91 -3.89 2.05 11.53
C ASN A 91 -4.08 2.80 10.21
N PHE A 92 -5.18 2.49 9.52
CA PHE A 92 -5.64 3.17 8.32
C PHE A 92 -7.08 3.67 8.53
N GLU A 93 -7.35 4.87 8.06
CA GLU A 93 -8.70 5.38 7.87
C GLU A 93 -8.85 5.87 6.43
N VAL A 94 -10.00 5.64 5.82
CA VAL A 94 -10.27 6.05 4.44
C VAL A 94 -11.62 6.74 4.38
N ILE A 95 -11.63 7.93 3.78
CA ILE A 95 -12.83 8.76 3.65
C ILE A 95 -13.02 9.09 2.17
N TYR A 96 -14.20 8.82 1.63
CA TYR A 96 -14.56 9.28 0.29
C TYR A 96 -15.19 10.68 0.34
N LYS A 97 -14.65 11.62 -0.43
CA LYS A 97 -15.12 13.00 -0.54
C LYS A 97 -15.82 13.20 -1.88
N GLN A 98 -17.14 13.02 -1.88
CA GLN A 98 -17.97 13.08 -3.09
C GLN A 98 -17.86 14.40 -3.86
N SER A 99 -17.70 15.53 -3.17
CA SER A 99 -17.65 16.86 -3.82
C SER A 99 -16.45 17.05 -4.75
N GLU A 100 -15.37 16.31 -4.52
CA GLU A 100 -14.10 16.41 -5.26
C GLU A 100 -13.72 15.10 -5.97
N ASP A 101 -14.58 14.08 -5.88
CA ASP A 101 -14.33 12.71 -6.36
C ASP A 101 -12.98 12.13 -5.90
N GLN A 102 -12.63 12.35 -4.63
CA GLN A 102 -11.34 11.96 -4.05
C GLN A 102 -11.50 10.99 -2.88
N LEU A 103 -10.51 10.12 -2.72
CA LEU A 103 -10.33 9.27 -1.55
C LEU A 103 -9.24 9.87 -0.66
N ILE A 104 -9.56 10.11 0.59
CA ILE A 104 -8.60 10.59 1.60
C ILE A 104 -8.16 9.39 2.41
N LEU A 105 -6.90 9.01 2.27
CA LEU A 105 -6.25 7.98 3.08
C LEU A 105 -5.52 8.65 4.24
N ILE A 106 -5.84 8.21 5.47
CA ILE A 106 -5.15 8.61 6.68
C ILE A 106 -4.37 7.40 7.18
N ALA A 107 -3.05 7.53 7.27
CA ALA A 107 -2.14 6.51 7.78
C ALA A 107 -1.51 6.97 9.09
N GLU A 108 -1.70 6.20 10.15
CA GLU A 108 -1.23 6.52 11.49
C GLU A 108 -0.07 5.63 11.90
N GLU A 109 0.89 6.20 12.61
CA GLU A 109 2.02 5.47 13.15
C GLU A 109 1.62 4.49 14.27
N LEU A 110 2.24 3.31 14.23
CA LEU A 110 2.20 2.34 15.31
C LEU A 110 3.04 2.83 16.50
N ILE A 111 2.36 3.36 17.51
CA ILE A 111 2.97 3.73 18.80
C ILE A 111 2.87 2.57 19.80
N ARG A 112 3.90 2.44 20.65
CA ARG A 112 3.91 1.47 21.77
C ARG A 112 3.52 2.12 23.10
N ASP A 113 3.65 3.44 23.17
CA ASP A 113 3.41 4.24 24.36
C ASP A 113 2.18 5.11 24.09
N GLU A 114 1.08 4.85 24.81
CA GLU A 114 -0.20 5.54 24.62
C GLU A 114 -0.16 7.02 25.03
N ALA A 115 0.87 7.47 25.74
CA ALA A 115 1.06 8.88 26.09
C ALA A 115 1.78 9.67 24.99
N SER A 116 2.22 9.00 23.91
CA SER A 116 2.80 9.63 22.73
C SER A 116 1.75 9.91 21.66
N GLU A 117 1.83 11.07 21.03
CA GLU A 117 1.05 11.37 19.83
C GLU A 117 1.66 10.63 18.62
N PRO A 118 0.87 9.88 17.82
CA PRO A 118 1.38 9.17 16.64
C PRO A 118 1.66 10.15 15.48
N ALA A 119 2.67 9.87 14.65
CA ALA A 119 2.78 10.52 13.35
C ALA A 119 1.56 10.15 12.48
N GLN A 120 1.12 11.09 11.64
CA GLN A 120 -0.05 10.90 10.78
C GLN A 120 0.21 11.46 9.39
N ALA A 121 -0.21 10.73 8.36
CA ALA A 121 -0.25 11.21 6.98
C ALA A 121 -1.67 11.19 6.45
N ARG A 122 -2.16 12.34 5.98
CA ARG A 122 -3.41 12.52 5.25
C ARG A 122 -3.09 12.77 3.78
N LEU A 123 -3.50 11.82 2.94
CA LEU A 123 -3.21 11.78 1.51
C LEU A 123 -4.51 11.87 0.72
N SER A 124 -4.70 12.92 -0.06
CA SER A 124 -5.79 13.01 -1.04
C SER A 124 -5.40 12.27 -2.33
N LEU A 125 -6.19 11.27 -2.70
CA LEU A 125 -5.93 10.34 -3.81
C LEU A 125 -7.07 10.38 -4.83
N SER A 126 -6.73 10.27 -6.11
CA SER A 126 -7.72 10.05 -7.17
C SER A 126 -8.14 8.58 -7.26
N ARG A 127 -9.32 8.30 -7.83
CA ARG A 127 -9.77 6.91 -8.09
C ARG A 127 -8.71 6.10 -8.85
N LEU A 128 -8.11 6.71 -9.86
CA LEU A 128 -7.13 6.07 -10.72
C LEU A 128 -5.82 5.72 -9.98
N GLN A 129 -5.36 6.58 -9.06
CA GLN A 129 -4.22 6.26 -8.19
C GLN A 129 -4.54 5.09 -7.27
N VAL A 130 -5.77 5.04 -6.74
CA VAL A 130 -6.23 3.95 -5.89
C VAL A 130 -6.32 2.64 -6.68
N GLU A 131 -6.85 2.66 -7.90
CA GLU A 131 -6.89 1.49 -8.79
C GLU A 131 -5.49 0.94 -9.07
N HIS A 132 -4.54 1.81 -9.43
CA HIS A 132 -3.15 1.42 -9.68
C HIS A 132 -2.50 0.84 -8.42
N PHE A 133 -2.75 1.43 -7.25
CA PHE A 133 -2.28 0.91 -5.97
C PHE A 133 -2.87 -0.47 -5.67
N ILE A 134 -4.19 -0.67 -5.86
CA ILE A 134 -4.86 -1.95 -5.64
C ILE A 134 -4.21 -3.03 -6.50
N GLN A 135 -4.04 -2.77 -7.79
CA GLN A 135 -3.42 -3.72 -8.71
C GLN A 135 -2.00 -4.07 -8.25
N THR A 136 -1.16 -3.07 -8.01
CA THR A 136 0.24 -3.25 -7.58
C THR A 136 0.32 -4.02 -6.25
N ALA A 137 -0.52 -3.67 -5.28
CA ALA A 137 -0.56 -4.33 -3.97
C ALA A 137 -0.97 -5.81 -4.12
N GLN A 138 -2.01 -6.10 -4.89
CA GLN A 138 -2.49 -7.47 -5.12
C GLN A 138 -1.43 -8.33 -5.82
N GLU A 139 -0.72 -7.79 -6.81
CA GLU A 139 0.40 -8.46 -7.48
C GLU A 139 1.55 -8.76 -6.50
N LEU A 140 1.92 -7.80 -5.64
CA LEU A 140 2.97 -7.98 -4.64
C LEU A 140 2.59 -9.00 -3.55
N ILE A 141 1.32 -9.02 -3.14
CA ILE A 141 0.79 -9.96 -2.15
C ILE A 141 0.72 -11.38 -2.72
N SER A 142 0.28 -11.50 -3.98
CA SER A 142 0.05 -12.76 -4.69
C SER A 142 1.32 -13.37 -5.27
N SER A 143 2.37 -12.58 -5.49
CA SER A 143 3.72 -13.04 -5.85
C SER A 143 4.46 -13.72 -4.68
N GLY A 144 3.71 -14.44 -3.84
CA GLY A 144 4.24 -15.35 -2.85
C GLY A 144 5.04 -16.48 -3.49
N ARG A 145 5.65 -17.32 -2.64
CA ARG A 145 6.53 -18.41 -3.11
C ARG A 145 5.72 -19.34 -4.02
N PRO A 146 6.26 -19.75 -5.19
CA PRO A 146 5.54 -20.63 -6.09
C PRO A 146 5.07 -21.88 -5.34
N PRO A 147 3.85 -22.36 -5.62
CA PRO A 147 3.34 -23.55 -4.97
C PRO A 147 4.23 -24.73 -5.33
N CYS A 148 4.53 -25.58 -4.35
CA CYS A 148 5.23 -26.84 -4.57
C CYS A 148 4.45 -27.67 -5.61
N PRO A 149 5.09 -28.17 -6.67
CA PRO A 149 4.39 -28.94 -7.71
C PRO A 149 3.82 -30.28 -7.20
N TYR A 150 4.22 -30.72 -6.00
CA TYR A 150 3.77 -31.98 -5.40
C TYR A 150 2.61 -31.80 -4.40
N CYS A 151 2.64 -30.75 -3.57
CA CYS A 151 1.65 -30.58 -2.48
C CYS A 151 0.92 -29.23 -2.47
N GLY A 152 1.26 -28.30 -3.37
CA GLY A 152 0.66 -26.98 -3.45
C GLY A 152 1.09 -25.98 -2.37
N SER A 153 1.91 -26.39 -1.38
CA SER A 153 2.40 -25.48 -0.32
C SER A 153 3.50 -24.54 -0.81
N PRO A 154 3.61 -23.30 -0.28
CA PRO A 154 4.66 -22.36 -0.67
C PRO A 154 6.06 -22.90 -0.39
N LEU A 155 6.95 -22.92 -1.39
CA LEU A 155 8.32 -23.48 -1.26
C LEU A 155 9.18 -22.77 -0.21
N GLU A 156 10.01 -23.49 0.55
CA GLU A 156 10.93 -22.93 1.55
C GLU A 156 12.21 -22.33 0.92
N PRO A 157 12.66 -21.12 1.31
CA PRO A 157 13.80 -20.45 0.67
C PRO A 157 15.15 -21.14 0.93
N ASP A 158 15.35 -21.69 2.15
CA ASP A 158 16.59 -22.34 2.57
C ASP A 158 16.58 -23.87 2.29
N ALA A 159 15.46 -24.42 1.81
CA ALA A 159 15.31 -25.86 1.65
C ALA A 159 15.81 -26.40 0.31
N ALA A 160 16.47 -25.60 -0.55
CA ALA A 160 16.99 -26.02 -1.86
C ALA A 160 15.98 -26.82 -2.72
N GLY A 161 14.69 -26.47 -2.67
CA GLY A 161 13.64 -27.20 -3.40
C GLY A 161 13.12 -28.48 -2.73
N TRP A 162 13.50 -28.75 -1.48
CA TRP A 162 12.96 -29.85 -0.68
C TRP A 162 11.57 -29.50 -0.14
N CYS A 163 10.64 -30.45 -0.27
CA CYS A 163 9.25 -30.32 0.17
C CYS A 163 9.03 -31.14 1.47
N PRO A 164 8.70 -30.51 2.61
CA PRO A 164 8.51 -31.20 3.89
C PRO A 164 7.33 -32.17 3.92
N CYS A 165 6.41 -32.08 2.97
CA CYS A 165 5.31 -33.05 2.81
C CYS A 165 5.73 -34.34 2.08
N SER A 166 6.95 -34.41 1.55
CA SER A 166 7.52 -35.62 0.95
C SER A 166 8.17 -36.45 2.06
N ASN A 167 7.35 -37.23 2.77
CA ASN A 167 7.83 -38.28 3.68
C ASN A 167 8.04 -39.59 2.91
#